data_AF-A0A554JE61-F1
#
_entry.id   AF-A0A554JE61-F1
#
_cell.length_a   1.000
_cell.length_b   1.000
_cell.length_c   1.000
_cell.angle_alpha   90.00
_cell.angle_beta   90.00
_cell.angle_gamma   90.00
#
_symmetry.space_group_name_H-M   'P 1'
#
loop_
_entity.id
_entity.type
_entity.pdbx_description
1 polymer ?
#
loop_
_entity_poly.entity_id
_entity_poly.type
_entity_poly.pdbx_seq_one_letter_code
_entity_poly.pdbx_strand_id
1 'polypeptide(L)'
;MENVLEILEPINVWVFFKGGQLQPHTFFWKNRQIKVDKINLVHTTRNGSSPAYHFSVSSGGNFYRLAFNPVDLKWFLEAVEEG
;
A
#
# COMPACT_ATOMS: atom_id res chain seq x y z
N MET A 1 -16.99 16.28 -1.99
CA MET A 1 -15.98 15.92 -0.97
C MET A 1 -15.63 14.48 -1.26
N GLU A 2 -14.44 14.22 -1.77
CA GLU A 2 -13.95 12.84 -1.94
C GLU A 2 -13.93 12.17 -0.56
N ASN A 3 -14.47 10.95 -0.48
CA ASN A 3 -14.68 10.25 0.78
C ASN A 3 -13.50 9.31 1.03
N VAL A 4 -12.54 9.76 1.84
CA VAL A 4 -11.40 8.95 2.27
C VAL A 4 -11.81 8.14 3.48
N LEU A 5 -11.66 6.82 3.40
CA LEU A 5 -11.92 5.89 4.50
C LEU A 5 -10.60 5.34 5.04
N GLU A 6 -10.25 5.70 6.27
CA GLU A 6 -9.12 5.14 7.02
C GLU A 6 -9.48 3.73 7.55
N ILE A 7 -8.59 2.76 7.34
CA ILE A 7 -8.87 1.33 7.54
C ILE A 7 -7.89 0.67 8.53
N LEU A 8 -6.57 0.85 8.33
CA LEU A 8 -5.51 0.18 9.08
C LEU A 8 -5.67 -1.35 9.20
N GLU A 9 -6.02 -2.03 8.11
CA GLU A 9 -6.21 -3.49 8.06
C GLU A 9 -4.96 -4.21 7.55
N PRO A 10 -4.57 -5.36 8.12
CA PRO A 10 -3.49 -6.18 7.56
C PRO A 10 -3.91 -6.80 6.22
N ILE A 11 -2.99 -6.79 5.26
CA ILE A 11 -3.23 -7.34 3.91
C ILE A 11 -2.05 -8.20 3.46
N ASN A 12 -2.30 -9.05 2.46
CA ASN A 12 -1.23 -9.72 1.72
C ASN A 12 -0.92 -8.93 0.46
N VAL A 13 0.36 -8.87 0.08
CA VAL A 13 0.82 -8.12 -1.10
C VAL A 13 1.86 -8.94 -1.85
N TRP A 14 1.65 -9.14 -3.15
CA TRP A 14 2.68 -9.55 -4.09
C TRP A 14 3.49 -8.33 -4.51
N VAL A 15 4.80 -8.46 -4.43
CA VAL A 15 5.75 -7.38 -4.68
C VAL A 15 6.79 -7.80 -5.71
N PHE A 16 7.34 -6.81 -6.41
CA PHE A 16 8.60 -6.95 -7.13
C PHE A 16 9.72 -6.29 -6.34
N PHE A 17 10.87 -6.97 -6.28
CA PHE A 17 12.14 -6.35 -5.90
C PHE A 17 12.89 -6.06 -7.21
N LYS A 18 12.97 -4.77 -7.58
CA LYS A 18 13.57 -4.34 -8.85
C LYS A 18 14.43 -3.11 -8.64
N GLY A 19 15.70 -3.18 -9.07
CA GLY A 19 16.63 -2.04 -8.98
C GLY A 19 16.84 -1.53 -7.55
N GLY A 20 16.81 -2.42 -6.55
CA GLY A 20 16.94 -2.04 -5.14
C GLY A 20 15.68 -1.42 -4.54
N GLN A 21 14.55 -1.43 -5.25
CA GLN A 21 13.27 -0.91 -4.77
C GLN A 21 12.24 -2.02 -4.62
N LEU A 22 11.37 -1.86 -3.62
CA LEU A 22 10.17 -2.66 -3.44
C LEU A 22 9.02 -1.99 -4.19
N GLN A 23 8.29 -2.76 -5.01
CA GLN A 23 7.17 -2.27 -5.80
C GLN A 23 5.94 -3.17 -5.57
N PRO A 24 4.85 -2.68 -4.94
CA PRO A 24 3.62 -3.45 -4.81
C PRO A 24 3.01 -3.71 -6.19
N HIS A 25 2.70 -4.97 -6.49
CA HIS A 25 2.11 -5.38 -7.76
C HIS A 25 0.62 -5.73 -7.62
N THR A 26 0.27 -6.47 -6.58
CA THR A 26 -1.10 -6.92 -6.33
C THR A 26 -1.30 -7.05 -4.84
N PHE A 27 -2.42 -6.59 -4.32
CA PHE A 27 -2.78 -6.79 -2.92
C PHE A 27 -4.15 -7.45 -2.79
N PHE A 28 -4.37 -8.09 -1.64
CA PHE A 28 -5.56 -8.88 -1.39
C PHE A 28 -6.34 -8.25 -0.24
N TRP A 29 -7.57 -7.82 -0.52
CA TRP A 29 -8.43 -7.14 0.45
C TRP A 29 -9.90 -7.55 0.25
N LYS A 30 -10.60 -7.92 1.33
CA LYS A 30 -12.01 -8.36 1.31
C LYS A 30 -12.33 -9.40 0.21
N ASN A 31 -11.52 -10.47 0.15
CA ASN A 31 -11.61 -11.53 -0.87
C ASN A 31 -11.45 -11.07 -2.33
N ARG A 32 -10.96 -9.85 -2.55
CA ARG A 32 -10.62 -9.34 -3.88
C ARG A 32 -9.11 -9.37 -4.08
N GLN A 33 -8.71 -9.79 -5.28
CA GLN A 33 -7.36 -9.56 -5.80
C GLN A 33 -7.36 -8.21 -6.52
N ILE A 34 -6.60 -7.25 -6.03
CA ILE A 34 -6.56 -5.88 -6.54
C ILE A 34 -5.18 -5.64 -7.13
N LYS A 35 -5.13 -5.56 -8.47
CA LYS A 35 -3.90 -5.32 -9.22
C LYS A 35 -3.57 -3.83 -9.20
N VAL A 36 -2.33 -3.48 -8.89
CA VAL A 36 -1.87 -2.10 -8.96
C VAL A 36 -1.69 -1.69 -10.42
N ASP A 37 -2.44 -0.66 -10.85
CA ASP A 37 -2.29 -0.07 -12.19
C ASP A 37 -1.14 0.94 -12.21
N LYS A 38 -1.03 1.75 -11.15
CA LYS A 38 -0.01 2.78 -11.01
C LYS A 38 0.37 3.01 -9.56
N ILE A 39 1.68 3.16 -9.30
CA ILE A 39 2.19 3.71 -8.04
C ILE A 39 2.31 5.23 -8.24
N ASN A 40 1.54 6.00 -7.48
CA ASN A 40 1.45 7.45 -7.61
C ASN A 40 2.47 8.18 -6.74
N LEU A 41 2.66 7.69 -5.52
CA LEU A 41 3.58 8.27 -4.54
C LEU A 41 4.22 7.16 -3.72
N VAL A 42 5.51 7.35 -3.42
CA VAL A 42 6.25 6.53 -2.47
C VAL A 42 6.90 7.46 -1.46
N HIS A 43 6.74 7.18 -0.18
CA HIS A 43 7.46 7.88 0.87
C HIS A 43 7.81 6.93 2.01
N THR A 44 8.72 7.36 2.87
CA THR A 44 9.18 6.57 4.01
C THR A 44 9.04 7.40 5.26
N THR A 45 8.37 6.86 6.27
CA THR A 45 8.33 7.43 7.61
C THR A 45 9.29 6.65 8.52
N ARG A 46 9.69 7.26 9.63
CA ARG A 46 10.53 6.61 10.64
C ARG A 46 9.85 6.75 12.00
N ASN A 47 9.40 5.63 12.54
CA ASN A 47 8.95 5.55 13.94
C ASN A 47 10.14 5.08 14.78
N GLY A 48 10.90 6.06 15.29
CA GLY A 48 12.20 5.80 15.90
C GLY A 48 13.20 5.25 14.89
N SER A 49 13.77 4.08 15.16
CA SER A 49 14.73 3.40 14.27
C SER A 49 14.08 2.56 13.18
N SER A 50 12.78 2.31 13.27
CA SER A 50 12.05 1.42 12.35
C SER A 50 11.46 2.22 11.19
N PRO A 51 11.91 2.00 9.94
CA PRO A 51 11.27 2.63 8.80
C PRO A 51 9.93 1.98 8.49
N ALA A 52 8.98 2.75 7.97
CA ALA A 52 7.78 2.23 7.30
C ALA A 52 7.71 2.81 5.89
N TYR A 53 7.46 1.95 4.90
CA TYR A 53 7.35 2.34 3.50
C TYR A 53 5.89 2.51 3.13
N HIS A 54 5.53 3.67 2.62
CA HIS A 54 4.16 3.99 2.23
C HIS A 54 4.07 4.15 0.72
N PHE A 55 2.99 3.61 0.16
CA PHE A 55 2.71 3.59 -1.26
C PHE A 55 1.28 4.09 -1.49
N SER A 56 1.12 5.18 -2.23
CA SER A 56 -0.17 5.57 -2.78
C SER A 56 -0.30 4.96 -4.17
N VAL A 57 -1.32 4.14 -4.39
CA VAL A 57 -1.52 3.39 -5.64
C VAL A 57 -2.92 3.62 -6.20
N SER A 58 -3.05 3.52 -7.53
CA SER A 58 -4.35 3.50 -8.21
C SER A 58 -4.64 2.10 -8.72
N SER A 59 -5.92 1.72 -8.66
CA SER A 59 -6.44 0.50 -9.28
C SER A 59 -7.91 0.69 -9.65
N GLY A 60 -8.24 0.57 -10.94
CA GLY A 60 -9.63 0.55 -11.41
C GLY A 60 -10.45 1.77 -10.98
N GLY A 61 -9.86 2.97 -11.01
CA GLY A 61 -10.51 4.23 -10.63
C GLY A 61 -10.39 4.60 -9.16
N ASN A 62 -10.05 3.66 -8.28
CA ASN A 62 -9.87 3.93 -6.85
C ASN A 62 -8.41 4.23 -6.50
N PHE A 63 -8.22 4.91 -5.36
CA PHE A 63 -6.93 5.16 -4.73
C PHE A 63 -6.80 4.38 -3.43
N TYR A 64 -5.61 3.85 -3.17
CA TYR A 64 -5.30 3.10 -1.96
C TYR A 64 -3.98 3.57 -1.38
N ARG A 65 -3.89 3.60 -0.04
CA ARG A 65 -2.63 3.80 0.68
C ARG A 65 -2.21 2.50 1.34
N LEU A 66 -1.04 1.99 0.98
CA LEU A 66 -0.47 0.77 1.52
C LEU A 66 0.77 1.12 2.35
N ALA A 67 0.96 0.44 3.48
CA ALA A 67 2.18 0.52 4.27
C ALA A 67 2.85 -0.83 4.42
N PHE A 68 4.18 -0.84 4.34
CA PHE A 68 5.03 -1.99 4.61
C PHE A 68 5.99 -1.70 5.76
N ASN A 69 5.97 -2.55 6.77
CA ASN A 69 6.92 -2.55 7.86
C ASN A 69 7.96 -3.67 7.64
N PRO A 70 9.24 -3.33 7.38
CA PRO A 70 10.29 -4.33 7.17
C PRO A 70 10.79 -4.99 8.46
N VAL A 71 10.42 -4.48 9.64
CA VAL A 71 10.85 -5.04 10.92
C VAL A 71 10.06 -6.31 11.25
N ASP A 72 8.76 -6.30 11.02
CA ASP A 72 7.87 -7.44 11.27
C ASP A 72 7.31 -8.08 9.99
N LEU A 73 7.73 -7.58 8.82
CA LEU A 73 7.37 -8.07 7.49
C LEU A 73 5.86 -8.00 7.21
N LYS A 74 5.17 -7.00 7.76
CA LYS A 74 3.72 -6.83 7.59
C LYS A 74 3.35 -5.74 6.61
N TRP A 75 2.24 -5.98 5.92
CA TRP A 75 1.58 -5.01 5.07
C TRP A 75 0.24 -4.59 5.66
N PHE A 76 -0.09 -3.32 5.47
CA PHE A 76 -1.36 -2.72 5.89
C PHE A 76 -1.99 -1.93 4.75
N LEU A 77 -3.31 -1.99 4.65
CA LEU A 77 -4.13 -1.02 3.94
C LEU A 77 -4.45 0.12 4.92
N GLU A 78 -3.84 1.28 4.70
CA GLU A 78 -4.04 2.44 5.56
C GLU A 78 -5.35 3.14 5.22
N ALA A 79 -5.64 3.35 3.94
CA ALA A 79 -6.87 4.00 3.49
C ALA A 79 -7.29 3.60 2.08
N VAL A 80 -8.57 3.83 1.78
CA VAL A 80 -9.17 3.78 0.45
C VAL A 80 -9.90 5.07 0.16
N GLU A 81 -9.87 5.49 -1.09
CA GLU A 81 -10.60 6.63 -1.62
C GLU A 81 -11.21 6.24 -2.97
N GLU A 82 -12.52 6.46 -3.10
CA GLU A 82 -13.25 6.24 -4.34
C GLU A 82 -13.08 7.47 -5.24
N GLY A 83 -12.70 7.24 -6.50
CA GLY A 83 -12.56 8.27 -7.53
C GLY A 83 -13.82 8.48 -8.36
#